data_AF-A0A4Q0M419-F1
#
_entry.id   AF-A0A4Q0M419-F1
#
_cell.length_a   1.000
_cell.length_b   1.000
_cell.length_c   1.000
_cell.angle_alpha   90.00
_cell.angle_beta   90.00
_cell.angle_gamma   90.00
#
_symmetry.space_group_name_H-M   'P 1'
#
loop_
_entity.id
_entity.type
_entity.pdbx_description
1 polymer ?
#
loop_
_entity_poly.entity_id
_entity_poly.type
_entity_poly.pdbx_seq_one_letter_code
_entity_poly.pdbx_strand_id
1 'polypeptide(L)' 'MRPDERYAVVIDGVVDNVVLWDGEADWSPDGGDAVRCGDEVEIGWTYEGGAFRAPPRPDAPKRGSRKKAAP' A
#
# COMPACT_ATOMS: atom_id res chain seq x y z
N MET A 1 23.46 -0.70 10.00
CA MET A 1 22.01 -0.92 9.87
C MET A 1 21.80 -1.37 8.45
N ARG A 2 21.45 -2.65 8.22
CA ARG A 2 20.97 -3.06 6.91
C ARG A 2 19.63 -2.33 6.72
N PRO A 3 19.41 -1.61 5.62
CA PRO A 3 18.10 -1.02 5.39
C PRO A 3 17.12 -2.18 5.34
N ASP A 4 16.15 -2.21 6.24
CA ASP A 4 15.10 -3.23 6.24
C ASP A 4 14.44 -3.21 4.85
N GLU A 5 14.58 -4.29 4.07
CA GLU A 5 14.07 -4.32 2.71
C GLU A 5 12.55 -4.57 2.76
N ARG A 6 11.78 -3.63 2.20
CA ARG A 6 10.32 -3.75 2.11
C ARG A 6 9.92 -4.43 0.82
N TYR A 7 8.96 -5.33 0.93
CA TYR A 7 8.36 -6.05 -0.18
C TYR A 7 6.86 -5.86 -0.13
N ALA A 8 6.31 -5.37 -1.22
CA ALA A 8 4.88 -5.27 -1.47
C ALA A 8 4.39 -6.58 -2.08
N VAL A 9 3.39 -7.20 -1.45
CA VAL A 9 2.67 -8.36 -1.98
C VAL A 9 1.58 -7.84 -2.90
N VAL A 10 1.71 -8.11 -4.19
CA VAL A 10 0.81 -7.64 -5.24
C VAL A 10 -0.11 -8.78 -5.68
N ILE A 11 -1.41 -8.63 -5.46
CA ILE A 11 -2.45 -9.57 -5.86
C ILE A 11 -3.36 -8.87 -6.89
N ASP A 12 -3.53 -9.45 -8.07
CA ASP A 12 -4.34 -8.86 -9.16
C ASP A 12 -3.93 -7.41 -9.53
N GLY A 13 -2.65 -7.09 -9.40
CA GLY A 13 -2.11 -5.75 -9.66
C GLY A 13 -2.32 -4.74 -8.53
N VAL A 14 -2.84 -5.14 -7.37
CA VAL A 14 -3.02 -4.29 -6.19
C VAL A 14 -2.13 -4.77 -5.04
N VAL A 15 -1.47 -3.85 -4.35
CA VAL A 15 -0.69 -4.10 -3.15
C VAL A 15 -1.66 -4.48 -2.02
N ASP A 16 -1.70 -5.77 -1.71
CA ASP A 16 -2.51 -6.32 -0.63
C ASP A 16 -1.80 -6.18 0.73
N ASN A 17 -0.48 -6.36 0.74
CA ASN A 17 0.32 -6.30 1.96
C ASN A 17 1.71 -5.71 1.71
N VAL A 18 2.34 -5.15 2.75
CA VAL A 18 3.74 -4.68 2.72
C VAL A 18 4.46 -5.29 3.91
N VAL A 19 5.48 -6.10 3.64
CA VAL A 19 6.26 -6.80 4.67
C VAL A 19 7.72 -6.39 4.62
N LEU A 20 8.38 -6.48 5.77
CA LEU A 20 9.83 -6.34 5.88
C LEU A 20 10.42 -7.73 5.75
N TRP A 21 11.24 -7.93 4.72
CA TRP A 21 11.90 -9.22 4.47
C TRP A 21 13.39 -8.97 4.23
N ASP A 22 14.22 -9.85 4.78
CA ASP A 22 15.67 -9.74 4.76
C ASP A 22 16.32 -10.39 3.53
N GLY A 23 15.53 -11.03 2.66
CA GLY A 23 16.01 -11.67 1.44
C GLY A 23 16.79 -12.97 1.66
N GLU A 24 16.97 -13.37 2.92
CA GLU A 24 17.79 -14.54 3.30
C GLU A 24 16.93 -15.80 3.51
N ALA A 25 15.77 -15.65 4.15
CA ALA A 25 14.84 -16.76 4.35
C ALA A 25 13.96 -16.99 3.12
N ASP A 26 13.85 -18.23 2.61
CA ASP A 26 12.89 -18.58 1.56
C ASP A 26 11.45 -18.23 1.98
N TRP A 27 10.99 -17.07 1.54
CA TRP A 27 9.64 -16.59 1.76
C TRP A 27 8.97 -16.33 0.42
N SER A 28 7.74 -16.81 0.28
CA SER A 28 6.88 -16.52 -0.85
C SER A 28 5.45 -16.33 -0.33
N PRO A 29 4.74 -15.26 -0.75
CA PRO A 29 3.36 -15.06 -0.35
C PRO A 29 2.45 -16.17 -0.89
N ASP A 30 1.43 -16.55 -0.13
CA ASP A 30 0.41 -17.56 -0.56
C ASP A 30 -0.35 -17.15 -1.83
N GLY A 31 -0.38 -15.86 -2.13
CA GLY A 31 -0.97 -15.32 -3.35
C GLY A 31 -0.29 -14.02 -3.77
N GLY A 32 -0.12 -13.86 -5.08
CA GLY A 32 0.50 -12.68 -5.68
C GLY A 32 2.02 -12.75 -5.79
N ASP A 33 2.60 -11.60 -6.15
CA ASP A 33 4.04 -11.43 -6.35
C ASP A 33 4.62 -10.52 -5.26
N ALA A 34 5.71 -10.96 -4.62
CA ALA A 34 6.47 -10.13 -3.70
C ALA A 34 7.43 -9.22 -4.49
N VAL A 35 7.11 -7.94 -4.57
CA VAL A 35 7.89 -6.94 -5.31
C VAL A 35 8.58 -6.00 -4.32
N ARG A 36 9.90 -5.86 -4.44
CA ARG A 36 10.67 -4.91 -3.63
C ARG A 36 10.12 -3.48 -3.82
N CYS A 37 9.84 -2.80 -2.72
CA CYS A 37 9.29 -1.45 -2.72
C CYS A 37 10.06 -0.51 -1.79
N GLY A 38 9.86 0.80 -1.96
CA GLY A 38 10.39 1.82 -1.07
C GLY A 38 9.48 2.09 0.13
N ASP A 39 9.96 2.86 1.09
CA ASP A 39 9.21 3.23 2.30
C ASP A 39 7.89 3.98 2.04
N GLU A 40 7.72 4.56 0.85
CA GLU A 40 6.52 5.29 0.44
C GLU A 40 5.34 4.39 0.04
N VAL A 41 5.60 3.12 -0.29
CA VAL A 41 4.57 2.20 -0.78
C VAL A 41 3.78 1.63 0.38
N GLU A 42 2.45 1.72 0.28
CA GLU A 42 1.52 1.25 1.29
C GLU A 42 0.47 0.30 0.69
N ILE A 43 -0.28 -0.35 1.56
CA ILE A 43 -1.41 -1.21 1.18
C ILE A 43 -2.45 -0.39 0.42
N GLY A 44 -2.97 -0.95 -0.68
CA GLY A 44 -3.94 -0.31 -1.57
C GLY A 44 -3.33 0.43 -2.75
N TRP A 45 -2.00 0.49 -2.88
CA TRP A 45 -1.34 0.96 -4.10
C TRP A 45 -1.55 -0.02 -5.25
N THR A 46 -1.50 0.45 -6.49
CA THR A 46 -1.60 -0.39 -7.69
C THR A 46 -0.20 -0.56 -8.29
N TYR A 47 0.16 -1.77 -8.69
CA TYR A 47 1.42 -2.05 -9.38
C TYR A 47 1.15 -2.40 -10.84
N GLU A 48 1.52 -1.49 -11.75
CA GLU A 48 1.30 -1.63 -13.19
C GLU A 48 2.57 -1.24 -13.95
N GLY A 49 3.02 -2.11 -14.86
CA GLY A 49 4.16 -1.82 -15.74
C GLY A 49 5.50 -1.60 -15.01
N GLY A 50 5.67 -2.13 -13.80
CA GLY A 50 6.89 -1.95 -13.00
C GLY A 50 6.88 -0.74 -12.06
N ALA A 51 5.76 -0.04 -11.94
CA ALA A 51 5.64 1.15 -11.09
C ALA A 51 4.48 1.04 -10.10
N PHE A 52 4.71 1.48 -8.87
CA PHE A 52 3.68 1.62 -7.85
C PHE A 52 2.95 2.95 -8.02
N ARG A 53 1.61 2.90 -7.98
CA ARG A 53 0.73 4.06 -8.06
C ARG A 53 -0.12 4.16 -6.80
N ALA A 54 -0.02 5.30 -6.12
CA ALA A 54 -0.84 5.58 -4.96
C ALA A 54 -2.33 5.55 -5.35
N PRO A 55 -3.19 4.94 -4.53
CA PRO A 55 -4.62 5.01 -4.77
C PRO A 55 -5.08 6.47 -4.64
N PRO A 56 -6.17 6.86 -5.31
CA PRO A 56 -6.79 8.15 -5.05
C PRO A 56 -7.11 8.23 -3.56
N ARG A 57 -6.63 9.29 -2.90
CA ARG A 57 -6.91 9.52 -1.48
C ARG A 57 -8.43 9.45 -1.31
N PRO A 58 -8.98 8.62 -0.41
CA PRO A 58 -10.42 8.60 -0.20
C PRO A 58 -10.83 10.04 0.11
N ASP A 59 -11.72 10.60 -0.70
CA ASP A 59 -12.34 11.89 -0.42
C ASP A 59 -12.81 11.80 1.03
N ALA A 60 -12.18 12.59 1.91
CA ALA A 60 -12.60 12.65 3.29
C ALA A 60 -14.12 12.82 3.25
N PRO A 61 -14.91 11.98 3.95
CA PRO A 61 -16.36 12.11 3.90
C PRO A 61 -16.64 13.57 4.19
N LYS A 62 -17.33 14.26 3.27
CA LYS A 62 -17.75 15.65 3.46
C LYS A 62 -18.54 15.66 4.76
N ARG A 63 -17.85 15.89 5.88
CA ARG A 63 -18.41 15.92 7.22
C ARG A 63 -19.41 17.04 7.12
N GLY A 64 -20.69 16.66 7.15
CA GLY A 64 -21.78 17.51 6.72
C GLY A 64 -21.63 18.93 7.24
N SER A 65 -21.94 19.91 6.40
CA SER A 65 -22.29 21.24 6.85
C SER A 65 -23.41 21.11 7.88
N ARG A 66 -23.06 21.01 9.16
CA ARG A 66 -23.96 21.44 10.23
C ARG A 66 -24.09 22.94 10.03
N LYS A 67 -25.08 23.35 9.23
CA LYS A 67 -25.71 24.66 9.41
C LYS A 67 -26.09 24.72 10.89
N LYS A 68 -25.34 25.47 11.69
CA LYS A 68 -25.86 25.99 12.95
C LYS A 68 -27.03 26.89 12.55
N ALA A 69 -28.25 26.39 12.67
CA ALA A 69 -29.41 27.24 12.86
C ALA A 69 -29.34 27.78 14.29
N ALA A 70 -29.61 29.09 14.43
CA ALA A 70 -29.73 29.82 15.69
C ALA A 70 -30.82 29.20 16.59
N PRO A 71 -30.72 29.42 17.91
CA PRO A 71 -31.51 30.52 18.52
C PRO A 71 -30.69 31.53 19.31
#